data_AF-A0A2D6PAE7-F1
#
_entry.id   AF-A0A2D6PAE7-F1
#
_cell.length_a   1.000
_cell.length_b   1.000
_cell.length_c   1.000
_cell.angle_alpha   90.00
_cell.angle_beta   90.00
_cell.angle_gamma   90.00
#
_symmetry.space_group_name_H-M   'P 1'
#
loop_
_entity.id
_entity.type
_entity.pdbx_description
1 polymer ?
#
loop_
_entity_poly.entity_id
_entity_poly.type
_entity_poly.pdbx_seq_one_letter_code
_entity_poly.pdbx_strand_id
1 'polypeptide(L)'
;SEGEKMRIDLSLLFTWREVARLKNSVNTNLLIMDEVFDSSLDGFGTEEFLKIIRYVIKDANIFVISHKTDLHDKFESVLKFDKVKGFSTMVS
;
A
#
# COMPACT_ATOMS: atom_id res chain seq x y z
N SER A 1 -17.64 -0.92 -10.40
CA SER A 1 -17.17 0.22 -9.58
C SER A 1 -15.64 0.29 -9.64
N GLU A 2 -15.03 1.48 -9.54
CA GLU A 2 -13.56 1.62 -9.48
C GLU A 2 -12.96 0.85 -8.29
N GLY A 3 -13.66 0.78 -7.15
CA GLY A 3 -13.23 -0.04 -6.01
C GLY A 3 -13.24 -1.55 -6.26
N GLU A 4 -14.13 -2.03 -7.12
CA GLU A 4 -14.13 -3.45 -7.52
C GLU A 4 -12.93 -3.76 -8.40
N LYS A 5 -12.58 -2.86 -9.33
CA LYS A 5 -11.38 -3.00 -10.17
C LYS A 5 -10.12 -3.06 -9.29
N MET A 6 -9.99 -2.12 -8.35
CA MET A 6 -8.88 -2.11 -7.39
C MET A 6 -8.79 -3.42 -6.59
N ARG A 7 -9.90 -3.97 -6.10
CA ARG A 7 -9.89 -5.26 -5.40
C ARG A 7 -9.41 -6.42 -6.27
N ILE A 8 -9.77 -6.42 -7.56
CA ILE A 8 -9.29 -7.41 -8.53
C ILE A 8 -7.78 -7.22 -8.75
N ASP A 9 -7.31 -6.00 -8.95
CA ASP A 9 -5.89 -5.69 -9.18
C ASP A 9 -5.04 -6.11 -7.97
N LEU A 10 -5.50 -5.83 -6.74
CA LEU A 10 -4.85 -6.28 -5.51
C LEU A 10 -4.80 -7.81 -5.42
N SER A 11 -5.89 -8.49 -5.77
CA SER A 11 -5.96 -9.96 -5.76
C SER A 11 -4.97 -10.56 -6.76
N LEU A 12 -4.86 -9.97 -7.95
CA LEU A 12 -3.88 -10.36 -8.97
C LEU A 12 -2.45 -10.12 -8.50
N LEU A 13 -2.17 -8.95 -7.92
CA LEU A 13 -0.85 -8.60 -7.39
C LEU A 13 -0.38 -9.60 -6.33
N PHE A 14 -1.24 -9.93 -5.37
CA PHE A 14 -0.89 -10.90 -4.32
C PHE A 14 -0.70 -12.31 -4.88
N THR A 15 -1.54 -12.72 -5.84
CA THR A 15 -1.40 -14.03 -6.50
C THR A 15 -0.07 -14.12 -7.25
N TRP A 16 0.27 -13.11 -8.05
CA TRP A 16 1.51 -13.10 -8.82
C TRP A 16 2.76 -12.99 -7.96
N ARG A 17 2.69 -12.22 -6.86
CA ARG A 17 3.76 -12.17 -5.86
C ARG A 17 4.04 -13.56 -5.27
N GLU A 18 2.98 -14.30 -4.94
CA GLU A 18 3.10 -15.65 -4.40
C GLU A 18 3.69 -16.63 -5.43
N VAL A 19 3.21 -16.58 -6.67
CA VAL A 19 3.73 -17.41 -7.77
C VAL A 19 5.21 -17.10 -8.04
N ALA A 20 5.61 -15.83 -8.03
CA ALA A 20 7.00 -15.41 -8.24
C ALA A 20 7.92 -15.95 -7.14
N ARG A 21 7.47 -15.92 -5.88
CA ARG A 21 8.19 -16.48 -4.72
C ARG A 21 8.44 -17.99 -4.89
N LEU A 22 7.43 -18.72 -5.37
CA LEU A 22 7.51 -20.17 -5.57
C LEU A 22 8.39 -20.57 -6.77
N LYS A 23 8.36 -19.79 -7.86
CA LYS A 23 8.99 -20.16 -9.14
C LYS A 23 10.47 -19.78 -9.25
N ASN A 24 10.86 -18.61 -8.74
CA ASN A 24 12.12 -17.97 -9.17
C ASN A 24 13.10 -17.65 -8.03
N SER A 25 12.82 -18.01 -6.77
CA SER A 25 13.59 -17.56 -5.60
C SER A 25 13.77 -16.03 -5.51
N VAL A 26 13.02 -15.26 -6.30
CA VAL A 26 12.97 -13.80 -6.24
C VAL A 26 12.02 -13.47 -5.09
N ASN A 27 12.58 -13.44 -3.88
CA ASN A 27 11.85 -13.01 -2.70
C ASN A 27 12.00 -11.49 -2.56
N THR A 28 11.06 -10.74 -3.13
CA THR A 28 10.99 -9.30 -2.90
C THR A 28 10.36 -9.03 -1.54
N ASN A 29 11.20 -8.53 -0.63
CA ASN A 29 10.78 -8.05 0.69
C ASN A 29 10.37 -6.58 0.66
N LEU A 30 10.04 -6.01 -0.50
CA LEU A 30 9.64 -4.62 -0.68
C LEU A 30 8.36 -4.58 -1.51
N LEU A 31 7.35 -3.87 -1.00
CA LEU A 31 6.10 -3.58 -1.69
C LEU A 31 5.80 -2.08 -1.56
N ILE A 32 5.62 -1.40 -2.69
CA ILE A 32 5.27 0.02 -2.74
C ILE A 32 3.88 0.12 -3.38
N MET A 33 2.95 0.76 -2.68
CA MET A 33 1.55 0.87 -3.07
C MET A 33 1.20 2.35 -3.23
N ASP A 34 1.00 2.81 -4.46
CA ASP A 34 0.74 4.22 -4.78
C ASP A 34 -0.76 4.47 -4.97
N GLU A 35 -1.28 5.51 -4.32
CA GLU A 35 -2.68 6.00 -4.37
C GLU A 35 -3.77 4.96 -4.08
N VAL A 36 -3.43 3.77 -3.58
CA VAL A 36 -4.38 2.63 -3.42
C VAL A 36 -5.56 2.93 -2.50
N PHE A 37 -5.41 3.91 -1.61
CA PHE A 37 -6.45 4.34 -0.68
C PHE A 37 -7.20 5.60 -1.12
N ASP A 38 -6.72 6.34 -2.12
CA ASP A 38 -7.13 7.74 -2.29
C ASP A 38 -8.50 7.92 -2.95
N SER A 39 -8.91 7.01 -3.83
CA SER A 39 -10.15 7.19 -4.61
C SER A 39 -10.99 5.93 -4.82
N SER A 40 -10.44 4.73 -4.59
CA SER A 40 -11.07 3.49 -5.05
C SER A 40 -11.75 2.69 -3.93
N LEU A 41 -11.20 2.65 -2.71
CA LEU A 41 -11.72 1.82 -1.63
C LEU A 41 -12.66 2.60 -0.69
N ASP A 42 -13.79 1.98 -0.34
CA ASP A 42 -14.65 2.46 0.74
C ASP A 42 -13.99 2.19 2.11
N GLY A 43 -14.62 2.68 3.19
CA GLY A 43 -14.07 2.53 4.55
C GLY A 43 -13.86 1.06 4.95
N PHE A 44 -14.78 0.18 4.54
CA PHE A 44 -14.67 -1.26 4.79
C PHE A 44 -13.51 -1.89 4.01
N GLY A 45 -13.42 -1.63 2.70
CA GLY A 45 -12.34 -2.14 1.86
C GLY A 45 -10.95 -1.65 2.29
N THR A 46 -10.87 -0.41 2.80
CA THR A 46 -9.66 0.15 3.41
C THR A 46 -9.22 -0.65 4.63
N GLU A 47 -10.15 -0.97 5.54
CA GLU A 47 -9.85 -1.72 6.76
C GLU A 47 -9.40 -3.16 6.46
N GLU A 48 -10.09 -3.84 5.55
CA GLU A 48 -9.73 -5.20 5.14
C GLU A 48 -8.37 -5.24 4.44
N PHE A 49 -8.09 -4.26 3.57
CA PHE A 49 -6.79 -4.17 2.93
C PHE A 49 -5.65 -3.90 3.93
N LEU A 50 -5.89 -3.03 4.92
CA LEU A 50 -4.95 -2.82 6.03
C LEU A 50 -4.68 -4.11 6.81
N LYS A 51 -5.69 -4.96 7.05
CA LYS A 51 -5.51 -6.27 7.70
C LYS A 51 -4.64 -7.20 6.84
N ILE A 52 -4.84 -7.21 5.52
CA ILE A 52 -4.03 -8.04 4.62
C ILE A 52 -2.55 -7.65 4.69
N ILE A 53 -2.23 -6.37 4.49
CA ILE A 53 -0.83 -5.93 4.45
C ILE A 53 -0.14 -6.05 5.82
N ARG A 54 -0.89 -5.95 6.93
CA ARG A 54 -0.35 -6.08 8.30
C ARG A 54 -0.16 -7.52 8.76
N TYR A 55 -1.09 -8.42 8.43
CA TYR A 55 -1.17 -9.73 9.08
C TYR A 55 -1.00 -10.91 8.13
N VAL A 56 -1.36 -10.75 6.86
CA VAL A 56 -1.29 -11.83 5.87
C VAL A 56 0.07 -11.84 5.18
N ILE A 57 0.56 -10.67 4.80
CA ILE A 57 1.87 -10.53 4.16
C ILE A 57 2.95 -10.55 5.24
N LYS A 58 3.79 -11.59 5.20
CA LYS A 58 4.95 -11.73 6.08
C LYS A 58 6.24 -11.40 5.35
N ASP A 59 7.26 -11.00 6.12
CA ASP A 59 8.62 -10.76 5.66
C ASP A 59 8.73 -9.73 4.51
N ALA A 60 7.90 -8.69 4.55
CA ALA A 60 7.92 -7.60 3.57
C ALA A 60 7.86 -6.23 4.24
N ASN A 61 8.69 -5.31 3.73
CA ASN A 61 8.62 -3.88 3.98
C ASN A 61 7.59 -3.28 3.04
N ILE A 62 6.52 -2.72 3.60
CA ILE A 62 5.39 -2.21 2.83
C ILE A 62 5.35 -0.70 2.99
N PHE A 63 5.44 0.01 1.87
CA PHE A 63 5.29 1.46 1.80
C PHE A 63 3.98 1.77 1.08
N VAL A 64 3.20 2.65 1.69
CA VAL A 64 1.94 3.15 1.13
C VAL A 64 2.13 4.64 0.88
N ILE A 65 1.83 5.08 -0.34
CA ILE A 65 1.80 6.47 -0.73
C ILE A 65 0.33 6.85 -0.89
N SER A 66 -0.08 7.90 -0.18
CA SER A 66 -1.47 8.31 -0.12
C SER A 66 -1.58 9.78 0.27
N HIS A 67 -2.60 10.44 -0.26
CA HIS A 67 -3.00 11.80 0.10
C HIS A 67 -3.94 11.86 1.31
N LYS A 68 -4.40 10.70 1.82
CA LYS A 68 -5.34 10.59 2.93
C LYS A 68 -4.66 10.73 4.29
N THR A 69 -5.02 11.77 5.03
CA THR A 69 -4.47 12.07 6.35
C THR A 69 -5.04 11.18 7.46
N ASP A 70 -6.21 10.57 7.26
CA ASP A 70 -6.86 9.65 8.20
C ASP A 70 -6.16 8.29 8.31
N LEU A 71 -5.20 8.02 7.43
CA LEU A 71 -4.37 6.82 7.48
C LEU A 71 -3.18 6.94 8.42
N HIS A 72 -2.80 8.15 8.87
CA HIS A 72 -1.56 8.35 9.63
C HIS A 72 -1.48 7.47 10.89
N ASP A 73 -2.59 7.37 11.65
CA ASP A 73 -2.65 6.56 12.87
C ASP A 73 -2.72 5.05 12.60
N LYS A 74 -2.83 4.66 11.32
CA LYS A 74 -2.85 3.28 10.85
C LYS A 74 -1.49 2.81 10.36
N PHE A 75 -0.40 3.55 10.57
CA PHE A 75 0.97 3.16 10.23
C PHE A 75 1.94 3.41 11.40
N GLU A 76 2.98 2.59 11.51
CA GLU A 76 3.99 2.73 12.57
C GLU A 76 4.93 3.92 12.32
N SER A 77 5.26 4.15 11.04
CA SER A 77 6.09 5.26 10.60
C SER A 77 5.38 5.98 9.47
N VAL A 78 5.39 7.31 9.53
CA VAL A 78 4.75 8.19 8.55
C VAL A 78 5.79 9.20 8.09
N LEU A 79 6.05 9.24 6.78
CA LEU A 79 6.89 10.26 6.16
C LEU A 79 5.98 11.29 5.49
N LYS A 80 5.98 12.52 6.00
CA LYS A 80 5.20 13.61 5.41
C LYS A 80 6.08 14.45 4.49
N PHE A 81 5.56 14.81 3.32
CA PHE A 81 6.23 15.67 2.36
C PHE A 81 5.37 16.88 2.00
N ASP A 82 5.98 18.06 2.03
CA ASP A 82 5.36 19.32 1.59
C ASP A 82 6.16 19.92 0.43
N LYS A 83 5.46 20.67 -0.44
CA LYS A 83 6.08 21.42 -1.53
C LYS A 83 6.47 22.82 -1.05
N VAL A 84 7.77 23.05 -0.85
CA VAL A 84 8.32 24.34 -0.42
C VAL A 84 9.07 24.99 -1.58
N LYS A 85 8.58 26.12 -2.07
CA LYS A 85 9.20 26.89 -3.18
C LYS A 85 9.52 26.03 -4.42
N GLY A 86 8.66 25.06 -4.72
CA GLY A 86 8.83 24.17 -5.87
C GLY A 86 9.62 22.88 -5.60
N PHE A 87 10.17 22.69 -4.40
CA PHE A 87 10.93 21.50 -4.02
C PHE A 87 10.15 20.66 -2.99
N SER A 88 10.23 19.34 -3.11
CA SER A 88 9.69 18.41 -2.11
C SER A 88 10.61 18.40 -0.88
N THR A 89 10.04 18.68 0.28
CA THR A 89 10.76 18.68 1.57
C THR A 89 10.06 17.74 2.53
N MET A 90 10.82 16.86 3.19
CA MET A 90 10.29 16.02 4.27
C MET A 90 10.03 16.89 5.50
N VAL A 91 8.83 16.78 6.06
CA VAL A 91 8.39 17.53 7.23
C VAL A 91 8.58 16.65 8.46
N SER A 92 9.31 17.15 9.46
CA SER A 92 9.50 16.48 10.76
C SER A 92 8.35 16.73 11.71
#